data_AF-A0A0E3PLV8-F1
#
_entry.id   AF-A0A0E3PLV8-F1
#
_cell.length_a   1.000
_cell.length_b   1.000
_cell.length_c   1.000
_cell.angle_alpha   90.00
_cell.angle_beta   90.00
_cell.angle_gamma   90.00
#
_symmetry.space_group_name_H-M   'P 1'
#
loop_
_entity.id
_entity.type
_entity.pdbx_description
1 polymer ?
#
loop_
_entity_poly.entity_id
_entity_poly.type
_entity_poly.pdbx_seq_one_letter_code
_entity_poly.pdbx_strand_id
1 'polypeptide(L)'
;MKISKFCIQLVFMLFLILGISGCAQEEEQAQKGGTEEVFLVENESEPQSQVGLSAQKDSVALKVSEAVDLVEEEGTEAFPEFREEGGKWFRGYSYIFIWDTNGTRVVYPPDPSGEGEDVSGLTDINGKPIGKLFIETALSESGEGWVSYEWPKPGETEPSTKYSFIKRAEFGGETYLVGDGFYVEDYLFTRNIGDCESINATGVSLCEFMHPGRTDTELGVDYSIAYVLMEPGEKNLPHRLSNPEVHYVLEGSGTIYIDDVPVSLHEGKLVHVPANEIQYVENTGNSSLRLLLIDQPAWAEENEEVLE
;
A
#
# COMPACT_ATOMS: atom_id res chain seq x y z
N MET A 1 2.97 39.40 50.79
CA MET A 1 2.02 39.50 51.92
C MET A 1 0.95 38.42 51.75
N LYS A 2 0.28 37.95 52.82
CA LYS A 2 -0.54 36.72 52.88
C LYS A 2 -2.07 36.97 52.81
N ILE A 3 -2.86 36.03 52.23
CA ILE A 3 -4.29 35.67 52.57
C ILE A 3 -5.34 36.79 52.30
N SER A 4 -6.67 36.65 52.08
CA SER A 4 -7.74 35.61 52.14
C SER A 4 -8.51 35.57 50.79
N LYS A 5 -9.17 34.50 50.26
CA LYS A 5 -10.28 33.61 50.70
C LYS A 5 -11.65 34.29 50.96
N PHE A 6 -12.68 33.80 50.24
CA PHE A 6 -14.11 33.64 50.60
C PHE A 6 -15.01 34.86 50.91
N CYS A 7 -16.22 34.90 50.31
CA CYS A 7 -17.47 34.61 51.05
C CYS A 7 -18.70 34.37 50.15
N ILE A 8 -19.67 33.60 50.66
CA ILE A 8 -20.94 33.17 50.04
C ILE A 8 -22.10 33.67 50.90
N GLN A 9 -23.20 34.17 50.29
CA GLN A 9 -24.55 34.31 50.86
C GLN A 9 -25.52 34.63 49.67
N LEU A 10 -26.53 33.87 49.24
CA LEU A 10 -27.56 33.01 49.88
C LEU A 10 -28.77 33.80 50.42
N VAL A 11 -29.94 33.66 49.76
CA VAL A 11 -31.38 33.81 50.17
C VAL A 11 -32.20 33.77 48.85
N PHE A 12 -33.14 32.86 48.50
CA PHE A 12 -34.32 32.19 49.09
C PHE A 12 -35.68 32.94 49.01
N MET A 13 -36.75 32.16 48.74
CA MET A 13 -38.21 32.48 48.58
C MET A 13 -38.70 32.95 47.19
N LEU A 14 -39.59 32.22 46.49
CA LEU A 14 -41.02 31.84 46.72
C LEU A 14 -42.03 32.98 46.39
N PHE A 15 -43.21 32.77 45.76
CA PHE A 15 -43.86 31.72 44.94
C PHE A 15 -45.27 32.27 44.52
N LEU A 16 -45.90 31.81 43.41
CA LEU A 16 -47.38 31.88 43.13
C LEU A 16 -48.01 33.30 42.81
N ILE A 17 -49.14 33.50 42.09
CA ILE A 17 -50.00 32.65 41.23
C ILE A 17 -50.83 33.47 40.21
N LEU A 18 -51.20 32.79 39.11
CA LEU A 18 -52.26 32.96 38.07
C LEU A 18 -53.37 34.04 38.21
N GLY A 19 -53.81 34.55 37.04
CA GLY A 19 -55.13 35.17 36.80
C GLY A 19 -55.36 35.52 35.32
N ILE A 20 -56.49 35.09 34.70
CA ILE A 20 -56.69 35.05 33.23
C ILE A 20 -57.88 35.91 32.77
N SER A 21 -57.73 36.63 31.64
CA SER A 21 -58.79 37.00 30.66
C SER A 21 -58.10 37.59 29.42
N GLY A 22 -58.15 37.00 28.21
CA GLY A 22 -59.20 37.20 27.18
C GLY A 22 -58.90 38.43 26.30
N CYS A 23 -58.79 38.40 24.95
CA CYS A 23 -59.13 37.39 23.92
C CYS A 23 -58.33 37.57 22.60
N ALA A 24 -58.42 36.55 21.73
CA ALA A 24 -58.39 36.54 20.25
C ALA A 24 -57.06 36.49 19.44
N GLN A 25 -56.94 35.36 18.70
CA GLN A 25 -56.18 35.06 17.46
C GLN A 25 -54.64 35.29 17.44
N GLU A 26 -53.80 34.37 16.92
CA GLU A 26 -54.03 33.16 16.12
C GLU A 26 -52.95 32.08 16.43
N GLU A 27 -53.34 30.80 16.45
CA GLU A 27 -52.47 29.61 16.66
C GLU A 27 -51.77 29.22 15.33
N GLU A 28 -50.72 28.39 15.24
CA GLU A 28 -49.70 27.81 16.14
C GLU A 28 -48.69 27.11 15.18
N GLN A 29 -47.40 26.99 15.54
CA GLN A 29 -46.58 25.77 15.34
C GLN A 29 -45.21 25.97 16.00
N ALA A 30 -44.84 25.06 16.89
CA ALA A 30 -43.61 25.10 17.68
C ALA A 30 -42.96 23.72 17.77
N GLN A 31 -41.63 23.64 17.63
CA GLN A 31 -40.85 22.51 18.13
C GLN A 31 -39.44 23.01 18.48
N LYS A 32 -39.18 23.29 19.76
CA LYS A 32 -38.56 22.37 20.73
C LYS A 32 -37.21 21.81 20.26
N GLY A 33 -36.14 22.33 20.85
CA GLY A 33 -34.85 21.65 20.83
C GLY A 33 -34.93 20.31 21.55
N GLY A 34 -34.47 19.26 20.88
CA GLY A 34 -34.20 17.97 21.51
C GLY A 34 -32.81 17.96 22.14
N THR A 35 -32.68 17.27 23.27
CA THR A 35 -31.39 16.83 23.78
C THR A 35 -30.78 15.82 22.82
N GLU A 36 -29.62 16.13 22.23
CA GLU A 36 -28.79 15.13 21.58
C GLU A 36 -28.19 14.24 22.68
N GLU A 37 -28.69 13.01 22.80
CA GLU A 37 -27.93 11.95 23.44
C GLU A 37 -26.71 11.65 22.56
N VAL A 38 -25.52 12.00 23.07
CA VAL A 38 -24.27 11.63 22.42
C VAL A 38 -24.11 10.12 22.54
N PHE A 39 -24.58 9.41 21.51
CA PHE A 39 -24.26 8.00 21.32
C PHE A 39 -22.76 7.90 21.04
N LEU A 40 -21.99 7.55 22.07
CA LEU A 40 -20.63 7.07 21.89
C LEU A 40 -20.71 5.70 21.24
N VAL A 41 -20.79 5.71 19.90
CA VAL A 41 -20.39 4.55 19.11
C VAL A 41 -18.89 4.45 19.26
N GLU A 42 -18.44 3.64 20.22
CA GLU A 42 -17.10 3.09 20.22
C GLU A 42 -16.98 2.26 18.94
N ASN A 43 -16.52 2.91 17.88
CA ASN A 43 -16.14 2.25 16.65
C ASN A 43 -14.83 1.52 16.96
N GLU A 44 -14.95 0.33 17.55
CA GLU A 44 -13.88 -0.66 17.55
C GLU A 44 -13.56 -0.94 16.09
N SER A 45 -12.60 -0.18 15.56
CA SER A 45 -11.98 -0.50 14.29
C SER A 45 -11.37 -1.88 14.45
N GLU A 46 -11.98 -2.89 13.80
CA GLU A 46 -11.31 -4.14 13.52
C GLU A 46 -9.90 -3.82 13.00
N PRO A 47 -8.86 -4.55 13.43
CA PRO A 47 -7.52 -4.27 12.98
C PRO A 47 -7.47 -4.46 11.47
N GLN A 48 -7.50 -3.34 10.72
CA GLN A 48 -7.13 -3.35 9.31
C GLN A 48 -5.82 -4.11 9.22
N SER A 49 -5.77 -5.09 8.31
CA SER A 49 -4.55 -5.83 8.01
C SER A 49 -3.41 -4.82 7.90
N GLN A 50 -2.34 -5.05 8.68
CA GLN A 50 -1.34 -4.03 8.97
C GLN A 50 -0.39 -3.89 7.75
N VAL A 51 -0.94 -3.52 6.60
CA VAL A 51 -0.25 -3.38 5.32
C VAL A 51 0.39 -2.00 5.29
N GLY A 52 1.71 -1.94 5.47
CA GLY A 52 2.43 -0.68 5.45
C GLY A 52 3.83 -0.76 6.05
N LEU A 53 4.62 0.28 5.78
CA LEU A 53 6.04 0.35 6.12
C LEU A 53 6.35 0.12 7.61
N SER A 54 5.47 0.54 8.54
CA SER A 54 5.71 0.30 9.97
C SER A 54 5.63 -1.19 10.29
N ALA A 55 4.54 -1.86 9.90
CA ALA A 55 4.34 -3.26 10.21
C ALA A 55 5.40 -4.18 9.59
N GLN A 56 5.84 -3.88 8.36
CA GLN A 56 6.97 -4.60 7.74
C GLN A 56 8.26 -4.42 8.54
N LYS A 57 8.53 -3.20 9.02
CA LYS A 57 9.67 -2.94 9.90
C LYS A 57 9.55 -3.64 11.25
N ASP A 58 8.39 -3.57 11.89
CA ASP A 58 8.14 -4.16 13.20
C ASP A 58 8.27 -5.69 13.14
N SER A 59 7.73 -6.32 12.08
CA SER A 59 7.83 -7.76 11.80
C SER A 59 9.29 -8.22 11.58
N VAL A 60 10.03 -7.52 10.71
CA VAL A 60 11.44 -7.86 10.45
C VAL A 60 12.34 -7.59 11.67
N ALA A 61 12.14 -6.50 12.40
CA ALA A 61 12.92 -6.20 13.61
C ALA A 61 12.67 -7.22 14.74
N LEU A 62 11.44 -7.72 14.87
CA LEU A 62 11.11 -8.83 15.75
C LEU A 62 11.83 -10.11 15.31
N LYS A 63 11.69 -10.51 14.04
CA LYS A 63 12.33 -11.73 13.52
C LYS A 63 13.87 -11.70 13.65
N VAL A 64 14.51 -10.57 13.37
CA VAL A 64 15.96 -10.40 13.57
C VAL A 64 16.31 -10.48 15.06
N SER A 65 15.49 -9.92 15.96
CA SER A 65 15.73 -10.04 17.40
C SER A 65 15.65 -11.48 17.89
N GLU A 66 14.64 -12.25 17.46
CA GLU A 66 14.52 -13.67 17.79
C GLU A 66 15.67 -14.51 17.21
N ALA A 67 16.23 -14.13 16.04
CA ALA A 67 17.40 -14.78 15.47
C ALA A 67 18.70 -14.43 16.24
N VAL A 68 18.83 -13.18 16.71
CA VAL A 68 19.92 -12.77 17.60
C VAL A 68 19.87 -13.58 18.90
N ASP A 69 18.71 -13.67 19.55
CA ASP A 69 18.54 -14.45 20.79
C ASP A 69 19.00 -15.92 20.60
N LEU A 70 18.64 -16.54 19.47
CA LEU A 70 19.07 -17.91 19.13
C LEU A 70 20.59 -18.01 18.88
N VAL A 71 21.21 -17.02 18.23
CA VAL A 71 22.66 -16.96 18.05
C VAL A 71 23.40 -16.75 19.37
N GLU A 72 22.83 -15.98 20.31
CA GLU A 72 23.43 -15.77 21.64
C GLU A 72 23.24 -16.97 22.58
N GLU A 73 22.22 -17.81 22.36
CA GLU A 73 22.01 -19.07 23.10
C GLU A 73 22.84 -20.24 22.55
N GLU A 74 22.80 -20.48 21.23
CA GLU A 74 23.37 -21.68 20.60
C GLU A 74 24.64 -21.43 19.75
N GLY A 75 24.92 -20.17 19.41
CA GLY A 75 26.08 -19.81 18.60
C GLY A 75 26.01 -20.35 17.18
N THR A 76 27.11 -20.97 16.73
CA THR A 76 27.23 -21.49 15.36
C THR A 76 26.33 -22.69 15.08
N GLU A 77 25.82 -23.37 16.12
CA GLU A 77 24.91 -24.52 15.95
C GLU A 77 23.52 -24.11 15.44
N ALA A 78 23.11 -22.84 15.62
CA ALA A 78 21.89 -22.29 15.05
C ALA A 78 21.99 -22.05 13.53
N PHE A 79 23.19 -21.88 12.99
CA PHE A 79 23.39 -21.41 11.61
C PHE A 79 22.80 -22.33 10.51
N PRO A 80 22.74 -23.67 10.65
CA PRO A 80 22.04 -24.53 9.70
C PRO A 80 20.55 -24.20 9.57
N GLU A 81 19.85 -23.90 10.68
CA GLU A 81 18.40 -23.62 10.68
C GLU A 81 18.07 -22.37 9.85
N PHE A 82 18.94 -21.36 9.87
CA PHE A 82 18.78 -20.16 9.04
C PHE A 82 18.82 -20.43 7.53
N ARG A 83 19.38 -21.56 7.09
CA ARG A 83 19.48 -21.96 5.67
C ARG A 83 18.31 -22.82 5.20
N GLU A 84 17.38 -23.21 6.08
CA GLU A 84 16.24 -24.06 5.71
C GLU A 84 15.15 -23.27 4.96
N GLU A 85 15.10 -23.44 3.63
CA GLU A 85 14.08 -22.83 2.78
C GLU A 85 12.67 -23.31 3.15
N GLY A 86 11.74 -22.36 3.30
CA GLY A 86 10.38 -22.60 3.78
C GLY A 86 10.29 -22.67 5.31
N GLY A 87 11.39 -22.58 6.04
CA GLY A 87 11.42 -22.48 7.49
C GLY A 87 10.85 -21.17 8.04
N LYS A 88 11.07 -20.93 9.34
CA LYS A 88 10.79 -19.65 9.99
C LYS A 88 11.72 -18.54 9.47
N TRP A 89 12.98 -18.90 9.25
CA TRP A 89 14.05 -17.94 9.02
C TRP A 89 14.28 -17.58 7.56
N PHE A 90 13.96 -18.49 6.63
CA PHE A 90 14.04 -18.25 5.19
C PHE A 90 12.73 -18.67 4.49
N ARG A 91 11.98 -17.69 3.97
CA ARG A 91 10.70 -17.91 3.29
C ARG A 91 10.42 -16.78 2.30
N GLY A 92 10.23 -17.13 1.02
CA GLY A 92 10.08 -16.16 -0.05
C GLY A 92 11.30 -15.23 -0.11
N TYR A 93 11.06 -13.92 -0.04
CA TYR A 93 12.12 -12.92 -0.12
C TYR A 93 12.76 -12.52 1.23
N SER A 94 12.24 -13.02 2.35
CA SER A 94 12.72 -12.77 3.72
C SER A 94 13.65 -13.88 4.19
N TYR A 95 14.85 -13.54 4.64
CA TYR A 95 15.92 -14.47 5.03
C TYR A 95 16.87 -13.87 6.08
N ILE A 96 17.19 -14.66 7.12
CA ILE A 96 18.29 -14.33 8.03
C ILE A 96 19.63 -14.47 7.30
N PHE A 97 20.45 -13.42 7.33
CA PHE A 97 21.86 -13.45 6.95
C PHE A 97 22.73 -13.03 8.14
N ILE A 98 23.95 -13.57 8.20
CA ILE A 98 24.91 -13.32 9.29
C ILE A 98 26.29 -13.06 8.71
N TRP A 99 26.94 -11.99 9.13
CA TRP A 99 28.36 -11.73 8.85
C TRP A 99 29.14 -11.58 10.16
N ASP A 100 30.46 -11.78 10.11
CA ASP A 100 31.34 -11.36 11.20
C ASP A 100 31.68 -9.85 11.12
N THR A 101 32.36 -9.33 12.13
CA THR A 101 32.78 -7.91 12.17
C THR A 101 33.98 -7.56 11.29
N ASN A 102 34.66 -8.54 10.69
CA ASN A 102 35.65 -8.30 9.63
C ASN A 102 34.98 -8.11 8.26
N GLY A 103 33.70 -8.47 8.14
CA GLY A 103 32.95 -8.47 6.89
C GLY A 103 32.92 -9.81 6.17
N THR A 104 33.29 -10.92 6.83
CA THR A 104 33.13 -12.27 6.27
C THR A 104 31.65 -12.63 6.26
N ARG A 105 31.11 -13.04 5.11
CA ARG A 105 29.73 -13.56 5.00
C ARG A 105 29.65 -14.97 5.60
N VAL A 106 29.01 -15.13 6.76
CA VAL A 106 28.98 -16.40 7.52
C VAL A 106 27.74 -17.25 7.20
N VAL A 107 26.58 -16.60 6.99
CA VAL A 107 25.31 -17.23 6.61
C VAL A 107 24.64 -16.38 5.54
N TYR A 108 24.31 -16.96 4.39
CA TYR A 108 23.58 -16.31 3.31
C TYR A 108 22.72 -17.32 2.53
N PRO A 109 21.49 -17.58 3.00
CA PRO A 109 20.61 -18.63 2.45
C PRO A 109 20.28 -18.51 0.95
N PRO A 110 20.13 -17.31 0.34
CA PRO A 110 19.85 -17.20 -1.10
C PRO A 110 20.97 -17.72 -2.01
N ASP A 111 22.23 -17.70 -1.56
CA ASP A 111 23.36 -18.29 -2.28
C ASP A 111 24.48 -18.71 -1.30
N PRO A 112 24.41 -19.93 -0.75
CA PRO A 112 25.42 -20.43 0.18
C PRO A 112 26.82 -20.57 -0.44
N SER A 113 26.97 -20.46 -1.77
CA SER A 113 28.29 -20.54 -2.42
C SER A 113 29.16 -19.30 -2.20
N GLY A 114 28.55 -18.16 -1.86
CA GLY A 114 29.24 -16.93 -1.48
C GLY A 114 29.59 -16.82 0.02
N GLU A 115 29.36 -17.87 0.82
CA GLU A 115 29.75 -17.90 2.24
C GLU A 115 31.28 -18.08 2.39
N GLY A 116 31.87 -17.38 3.35
CA GLY A 116 33.32 -17.29 3.55
C GLY A 116 34.02 -16.17 2.77
N GLU A 117 33.30 -15.43 1.93
CA GLU A 117 33.84 -14.26 1.22
C GLU A 117 33.92 -13.01 2.11
N ASP A 118 34.97 -12.20 1.94
CA ASP A 118 35.06 -10.84 2.50
C ASP A 118 34.19 -9.90 1.65
N VAL A 119 33.13 -9.39 2.28
CA VAL A 119 32.14 -8.47 1.71
C VAL A 119 32.12 -7.13 2.45
N SER A 120 33.17 -6.79 3.22
CA SER A 120 33.34 -5.48 3.85
C SER A 120 33.33 -4.33 2.83
N GLY A 121 33.90 -4.57 1.65
CA GLY A 121 33.93 -3.64 0.51
C GLY A 121 32.71 -3.68 -0.41
N LEU A 122 31.67 -4.46 -0.09
CA LEU A 122 30.51 -4.67 -0.96
C LEU A 122 29.71 -3.38 -1.17
N THR A 123 29.33 -3.12 -2.43
CA THR A 123 28.45 -2.02 -2.84
C THR A 123 27.17 -2.52 -3.50
N ASP A 124 26.09 -1.72 -3.44
CA ASP A 124 24.94 -1.90 -4.33
C ASP A 124 25.22 -1.42 -5.77
N ILE A 125 24.23 -1.57 -6.66
CA ILE A 125 24.31 -1.18 -8.08
C ILE A 125 24.57 0.32 -8.28
N ASN A 126 24.24 1.16 -7.30
CA ASN A 126 24.44 2.60 -7.29
C ASN A 126 25.76 3.02 -6.62
N GLY A 127 26.59 2.06 -6.19
CA GLY A 127 27.86 2.30 -5.53
C GLY A 127 27.74 2.65 -4.03
N LYS A 128 26.57 2.44 -3.41
CA LYS A 128 26.41 2.64 -1.95
C LYS A 128 27.20 1.56 -1.20
N PRO A 129 28.08 1.90 -0.24
CA PRO A 129 28.97 0.94 0.42
C PRO A 129 28.24 0.13 1.51
N ILE A 130 27.39 -0.80 1.10
CA ILE A 130 26.51 -1.57 2.00
C ILE A 130 27.29 -2.40 3.02
N GLY A 131 28.43 -2.99 2.65
CA GLY A 131 29.20 -3.82 3.57
C GLY A 131 29.74 -3.02 4.76
N LYS A 132 30.31 -1.86 4.47
CA LYS A 132 30.72 -0.87 5.48
C LYS A 132 29.53 -0.43 6.34
N LEU A 133 28.39 -0.09 5.74
CA LEU A 133 27.21 0.39 6.47
C LEU A 133 26.64 -0.66 7.43
N PHE A 134 26.65 -1.94 7.06
CA PHE A 134 26.19 -3.03 7.94
C PHE A 134 27.11 -3.17 9.16
N ILE A 135 28.43 -3.19 8.94
CA ILE A 135 29.43 -3.29 10.02
C ILE A 135 29.34 -2.07 10.95
N GLU A 136 29.28 -0.85 10.40
CA GLU A 136 29.12 0.39 11.20
C GLU A 136 27.79 0.41 11.99
N THR A 137 26.71 -0.20 11.45
CA THR A 137 25.42 -0.29 12.15
C THR A 137 25.49 -1.26 13.33
N ALA A 138 26.04 -2.45 13.14
CA ALA A 138 26.19 -3.44 14.23
C ALA A 138 27.23 -3.00 15.29
N LEU A 139 28.27 -2.28 14.91
CA LEU A 139 29.28 -1.73 15.83
C LEU A 139 28.90 -0.38 16.46
N SER A 140 27.70 0.12 16.19
CA SER A 140 27.19 1.36 16.79
C SER A 140 26.89 1.21 18.29
N GLU A 141 26.64 2.34 18.97
CA GLU A 141 26.25 2.38 20.38
C GLU A 141 24.90 1.68 20.64
N SER A 142 23.93 1.80 19.72
CA SER A 142 22.68 1.01 19.77
C SER A 142 22.93 -0.46 19.45
N GLY A 143 23.94 -0.77 18.64
CA GLY A 143 24.20 -2.10 18.09
C GLY A 143 23.19 -2.54 17.03
N GLU A 144 22.29 -1.65 16.61
CA GLU A 144 21.21 -1.97 15.68
C GLU A 144 20.77 -0.75 14.85
N GLY A 145 20.17 -1.01 13.69
CA GLY A 145 19.62 0.03 12.82
C GLY A 145 19.13 -0.46 11.46
N TRP A 146 18.46 0.44 10.73
CA TRP A 146 17.92 0.20 9.40
C TRP A 146 18.86 0.69 8.29
N VAL A 147 19.12 -0.16 7.29
CA VAL A 147 19.88 0.18 6.10
C VAL A 147 19.05 -0.14 4.86
N SER A 148 18.77 0.88 4.04
CA SER A 148 18.16 0.70 2.71
C SER A 148 19.22 0.63 1.61
N TYR A 149 19.00 -0.15 0.56
CA TYR A 149 19.94 -0.32 -0.56
C TYR A 149 19.25 -1.05 -1.72
N GLU A 150 19.85 -1.00 -2.91
CA GLU A 150 19.37 -1.76 -4.06
C GLU A 150 19.94 -3.19 -4.04
N TRP A 151 19.07 -4.20 -4.12
CA TRP A 151 19.49 -5.62 -4.09
C TRP A 151 18.54 -6.49 -4.90
N PRO A 152 19.02 -7.52 -5.62
CA PRO A 152 18.13 -8.47 -6.27
C PRO A 152 17.36 -9.31 -5.24
N LYS A 153 16.11 -9.64 -5.55
CA LYS A 153 15.33 -10.64 -4.82
C LYS A 153 15.95 -12.04 -4.99
N PRO A 154 15.79 -12.96 -4.02
CA PRO A 154 16.20 -14.35 -4.19
C PRO A 154 15.69 -14.97 -5.51
N GLY A 155 16.62 -15.44 -6.35
CA GLY A 155 16.31 -16.01 -7.67
C GLY A 155 16.23 -15.01 -8.83
N GLU A 156 16.27 -13.71 -8.57
CA GLU A 156 16.18 -12.64 -9.57
C GLU A 156 17.56 -11.97 -9.82
N THR A 157 17.69 -11.23 -10.93
CA THR A 157 18.93 -10.49 -11.27
C THR A 157 18.77 -8.98 -11.20
N GLU A 158 17.57 -8.47 -11.47
CA GLU A 158 17.29 -7.04 -11.39
C GLU A 158 17.15 -6.61 -9.93
N PRO A 159 17.80 -5.52 -9.50
CA PRO A 159 17.68 -5.04 -8.14
C PRO A 159 16.33 -4.38 -7.87
N SER A 160 15.86 -4.50 -6.64
CA SER A 160 14.76 -3.70 -6.09
C SER A 160 15.21 -3.05 -4.76
N THR A 161 14.53 -1.99 -4.33
CA THR A 161 14.88 -1.33 -3.07
C THR A 161 14.57 -2.26 -1.89
N LYS A 162 15.62 -2.69 -1.18
CA LYS A 162 15.53 -3.48 0.05
C LYS A 162 15.74 -2.59 1.28
N TYR A 163 15.00 -2.88 2.34
CA TYR A 163 15.22 -2.35 3.69
C TYR A 163 15.59 -3.50 4.62
N SER A 164 16.84 -3.54 5.08
CA SER A 164 17.30 -4.52 6.06
C SER A 164 17.46 -3.89 7.44
N PHE A 165 17.02 -4.61 8.47
CA PHE A 165 17.37 -4.33 9.86
C PHE A 165 18.61 -5.14 10.21
N ILE A 166 19.62 -4.47 10.77
CA ILE A 166 20.87 -5.06 11.22
C ILE A 166 20.90 -4.97 12.74
N LYS A 167 21.26 -6.05 13.41
CA LYS A 167 21.42 -6.11 14.88
C LYS A 167 22.68 -6.91 15.25
N ARG A 168 23.40 -6.44 16.27
CA ARG A 168 24.55 -7.13 16.85
C ARG A 168 24.10 -8.35 17.65
N ALA A 169 24.85 -9.45 17.51
CA ALA A 169 24.81 -10.61 18.39
C ALA A 169 26.22 -10.89 18.94
N GLU A 170 26.34 -11.33 20.19
CA GLU A 170 27.61 -11.68 20.82
C GLU A 170 27.59 -13.12 21.37
N PHE A 171 28.45 -14.00 20.82
CA PHE A 171 28.56 -15.39 21.27
C PHE A 171 30.02 -15.81 21.40
N GLY A 172 30.37 -16.48 22.50
CA GLY A 172 31.73 -17.04 22.71
C GLY A 172 32.87 -16.01 22.81
N GLY A 173 32.56 -14.71 22.83
CA GLY A 173 33.53 -13.62 22.71
C GLY A 173 33.73 -13.09 21.29
N GLU A 174 33.05 -13.69 20.31
CA GLU A 174 32.96 -13.19 18.93
C GLU A 174 31.72 -12.29 18.77
N THR A 175 31.78 -11.37 17.82
CA THR A 175 30.68 -10.47 17.48
C THR A 175 30.21 -10.72 16.05
N TYR A 176 28.90 -10.88 15.89
CA TYR A 176 28.23 -11.05 14.60
C TYR A 176 27.27 -9.89 14.34
N LEU A 177 27.03 -9.62 13.05
CA LEU A 177 25.87 -8.86 12.61
C LEU A 177 24.85 -9.83 12.02
N VAL A 178 23.63 -9.80 12.55
CA VAL A 178 22.47 -10.57 12.09
C VAL A 178 21.52 -9.59 11.40
N GLY A 179 20.95 -9.99 10.27
CA GLY A 179 19.97 -9.16 9.59
C GLY A 179 18.97 -9.93 8.73
N ASP A 180 17.89 -9.25 8.43
CA ASP A 180 16.85 -9.62 7.46
C ASP A 180 16.25 -8.31 6.93
N GLY A 181 15.49 -8.38 5.84
CA GLY A 181 14.85 -7.23 5.26
C GLY A 181 13.73 -7.59 4.30
N PHE A 182 12.85 -6.62 4.09
CA PHE A 182 11.77 -6.66 3.10
C PHE A 182 12.15 -5.78 1.89
N TYR A 183 11.58 -6.10 0.73
CA TYR A 183 11.62 -5.29 -0.48
C TYR A 183 10.42 -4.33 -0.50
N VAL A 184 10.52 -3.22 -1.22
CA VAL A 184 9.43 -2.22 -1.28
C VAL A 184 8.11 -2.82 -1.78
N GLU A 185 8.19 -3.79 -2.69
CA GLU A 185 7.03 -4.46 -3.26
C GLU A 185 6.36 -5.46 -2.29
N ASP A 186 6.99 -5.78 -1.14
CA ASP A 186 6.39 -6.63 -0.10
C ASP A 186 5.21 -5.94 0.64
N TYR A 187 5.00 -4.64 0.41
CA TYR A 187 3.84 -3.89 0.92
C TYR A 187 3.29 -2.81 -0.03
N LEU A 188 3.93 -2.56 -1.17
CA LEU A 188 3.42 -1.66 -2.21
C LEU A 188 3.14 -2.44 -3.50
N PHE A 189 1.95 -2.26 -4.06
CA PHE A 189 1.70 -2.65 -5.44
C PHE A 189 2.34 -1.63 -6.40
N THR A 190 3.27 -2.09 -7.23
CA THR A 190 3.91 -1.28 -8.28
C THR A 190 3.91 -2.05 -9.59
N ARG A 191 3.62 -1.38 -10.70
CA ARG A 191 3.69 -1.97 -12.04
C ARG A 191 4.10 -0.91 -13.06
N ASN A 192 4.98 -1.26 -14.00
CA ASN A 192 5.26 -0.41 -15.15
C ASN A 192 4.42 -0.86 -16.34
N ILE A 193 4.03 0.09 -17.20
CA ILE A 193 3.22 -0.26 -18.39
C ILE A 193 3.97 -1.15 -19.39
N GLY A 194 5.32 -1.09 -19.39
CA GLY A 194 6.17 -1.96 -20.20
C GLY A 194 6.16 -3.43 -19.77
N ASP A 195 5.78 -3.71 -18.52
CA ASP A 195 5.71 -5.07 -17.93
C ASP A 195 4.29 -5.66 -18.00
N CYS A 196 3.36 -4.96 -18.66
CA CYS A 196 1.97 -5.37 -18.76
C CYS A 196 1.71 -6.10 -20.08
N GLU A 197 1.36 -7.38 -20.01
CA GLU A 197 0.92 -8.15 -21.17
C GLU A 197 -0.37 -7.55 -21.71
N SER A 198 -0.42 -7.29 -23.03
CA SER A 198 -1.63 -6.77 -23.66
C SER A 198 -2.54 -7.91 -24.10
N ILE A 199 -3.79 -7.85 -23.66
CA ILE A 199 -4.90 -8.68 -24.11
C ILE A 199 -5.74 -7.93 -25.15
N ASN A 200 -6.45 -8.67 -26.01
CA ASN A 200 -7.50 -8.06 -26.83
C ASN A 200 -8.83 -8.14 -26.08
N ALA A 201 -9.43 -6.99 -25.82
CA ALA A 201 -10.76 -6.87 -25.22
C ALA A 201 -11.58 -5.85 -26.02
N THR A 202 -12.86 -6.13 -26.22
CA THR A 202 -13.77 -5.36 -27.11
C THR A 202 -13.16 -4.98 -28.48
N GLY A 203 -12.20 -5.75 -28.99
CA GLY A 203 -11.52 -5.49 -30.26
C GLY A 203 -10.27 -4.58 -30.20
N VAL A 204 -9.93 -3.99 -29.06
CA VAL A 204 -8.76 -3.10 -28.89
C VAL A 204 -7.65 -3.72 -28.02
N SER A 205 -6.45 -3.13 -28.07
CA SER A 205 -5.31 -3.54 -27.24
C SER A 205 -5.43 -2.96 -25.83
N LEU A 206 -5.69 -3.83 -24.86
CA LEU A 206 -5.89 -3.53 -23.46
C LEU A 206 -4.72 -4.09 -22.63
N CYS A 207 -4.31 -3.39 -21.59
CA CYS A 207 -3.52 -3.89 -20.46
C CYS A 207 -4.39 -3.75 -19.21
N GLU A 208 -4.64 -4.83 -18.48
CA GLU A 208 -5.19 -4.72 -17.13
C GLU A 208 -4.06 -4.31 -16.18
N PHE A 209 -4.00 -3.03 -15.84
CA PHE A 209 -2.85 -2.44 -15.15
C PHE A 209 -2.89 -2.74 -13.64
N MET A 210 -4.08 -2.68 -13.04
CA MET A 210 -4.34 -3.09 -11.66
C MET A 210 -5.75 -3.70 -11.55
N HIS A 211 -5.87 -4.85 -10.88
CA HIS A 211 -7.17 -5.44 -10.55
C HIS A 211 -7.09 -6.17 -9.19
N PRO A 212 -7.89 -5.80 -8.18
CA PRO A 212 -7.69 -6.25 -6.79
C PRO A 212 -7.88 -7.76 -6.58
N GLY A 213 -8.71 -8.41 -7.40
CA GLY A 213 -8.86 -9.87 -7.40
C GLY A 213 -7.81 -10.67 -8.19
N ARG A 214 -6.73 -10.02 -8.66
CA ARG A 214 -5.70 -10.63 -9.55
C ARG A 214 -4.27 -10.29 -9.11
N THR A 215 -4.08 -9.98 -7.82
CA THR A 215 -2.78 -9.66 -7.22
C THR A 215 -2.48 -10.61 -6.06
N ASP A 216 -1.20 -10.97 -5.85
CA ASP A 216 -0.78 -11.81 -4.72
C ASP A 216 -0.90 -11.10 -3.36
N THR A 217 -1.06 -9.77 -3.37
CA THR A 217 -1.31 -8.92 -2.20
C THR A 217 -2.75 -8.42 -2.21
N GLU A 218 -3.41 -8.47 -1.04
CA GLU A 218 -4.72 -7.85 -0.84
C GLU A 218 -4.56 -6.31 -0.79
N LEU A 219 -5.11 -5.63 -1.80
CA LEU A 219 -4.92 -4.18 -1.96
C LEU A 219 -5.86 -3.31 -1.10
N GLY A 220 -6.91 -3.90 -0.53
CA GLY A 220 -7.93 -3.16 0.24
C GLY A 220 -8.76 -2.17 -0.58
N VAL A 221 -8.83 -2.35 -1.91
CA VAL A 221 -9.59 -1.50 -2.84
C VAL A 221 -10.56 -2.32 -3.70
N ASP A 222 -11.64 -1.66 -4.14
CA ASP A 222 -12.65 -2.20 -5.06
C ASP A 222 -12.77 -1.29 -6.29
N TYR A 223 -11.67 -1.18 -7.04
CA TYR A 223 -11.64 -0.59 -8.37
C TYR A 223 -10.54 -1.24 -9.21
N SER A 224 -10.76 -1.37 -10.52
CA SER A 224 -9.75 -1.76 -11.50
C SER A 224 -9.15 -0.53 -12.17
N ILE A 225 -7.94 -0.68 -12.71
CA ILE A 225 -7.37 0.27 -13.67
C ILE A 225 -6.90 -0.52 -14.89
N ALA A 226 -7.40 -0.12 -16.04
CA ALA A 226 -7.01 -0.63 -17.35
C ALA A 226 -6.29 0.48 -18.13
N TYR A 227 -5.26 0.12 -18.91
CA TYR A 227 -4.61 0.99 -19.87
C TYR A 227 -4.96 0.52 -21.27
N VAL A 228 -5.46 1.41 -22.12
CA VAL A 228 -5.85 1.08 -23.50
C VAL A 228 -5.00 1.87 -24.48
N LEU A 229 -4.56 1.17 -25.53
CA LEU A 229 -3.88 1.73 -26.69
C LEU A 229 -4.75 1.50 -27.94
N MET A 230 -5.07 2.58 -28.65
CA MET A 230 -5.81 2.53 -29.91
C MET A 230 -5.05 3.27 -30.99
N GLU A 231 -4.71 2.61 -32.10
CA GLU A 231 -4.09 3.23 -33.25
C GLU A 231 -5.10 4.07 -34.08
N PRO A 232 -4.65 5.00 -34.95
CA PRO A 232 -5.55 5.87 -35.71
C PRO A 232 -6.60 5.11 -36.53
N GLY A 233 -7.88 5.41 -36.30
CA GLY A 233 -9.02 4.75 -36.93
C GLY A 233 -9.45 3.43 -36.27
N GLU A 234 -8.80 2.98 -35.20
CA GLU A 234 -9.33 1.88 -34.37
C GLU A 234 -10.52 2.35 -33.54
N LYS A 235 -11.43 1.41 -33.27
CA LYS A 235 -12.56 1.56 -32.36
C LYS A 235 -12.81 0.26 -31.63
N ASN A 236 -13.29 0.32 -30.39
CA ASN A 236 -13.78 -0.86 -29.72
C ASN A 236 -15.25 -1.14 -30.08
N LEU A 237 -15.71 -2.34 -29.72
CA LEU A 237 -17.10 -2.75 -29.85
C LEU A 237 -17.99 -1.94 -28.88
N PRO A 238 -19.22 -1.57 -29.30
CA PRO A 238 -20.22 -1.08 -28.37
C PRO A 238 -20.44 -2.08 -27.24
N HIS A 239 -20.39 -1.61 -26.01
CA HIS A 239 -20.58 -2.43 -24.82
C HIS A 239 -21.27 -1.61 -23.74
N ARG A 240 -21.78 -2.31 -22.73
CA ARG A 240 -22.48 -1.75 -21.59
C ARG A 240 -21.92 -2.37 -20.31
N LEU A 241 -21.58 -1.54 -19.33
CA LEU A 241 -21.18 -1.97 -18.00
C LEU A 241 -22.32 -1.77 -17.01
N SER A 242 -22.56 -2.73 -16.11
CA SER A 242 -23.50 -2.59 -14.99
C SER A 242 -22.97 -1.64 -13.89
N ASN A 243 -21.68 -1.33 -13.93
CA ASN A 243 -20.95 -0.40 -13.08
C ASN A 243 -20.64 0.90 -13.86
N PRO A 244 -20.40 2.04 -13.17
CA PRO A 244 -19.84 3.24 -13.81
C PRO A 244 -18.36 3.06 -14.14
N GLU A 245 -17.92 3.68 -15.24
CA GLU A 245 -16.53 3.68 -15.71
C GLU A 245 -16.02 5.11 -15.92
N VAL A 246 -14.75 5.35 -15.60
CA VAL A 246 -14.07 6.62 -15.86
C VAL A 246 -12.96 6.45 -16.90
N HIS A 247 -13.08 7.19 -18.00
CA HIS A 247 -12.07 7.34 -19.04
C HIS A 247 -11.21 8.57 -18.75
N TYR A 248 -9.89 8.40 -18.67
CA TYR A 248 -8.92 9.51 -18.58
C TYR A 248 -7.90 9.45 -19.71
N VAL A 249 -7.85 10.50 -20.53
CA VAL A 249 -7.00 10.54 -21.73
C VAL A 249 -5.57 10.98 -21.38
N LEU A 250 -4.61 10.08 -21.60
CA LEU A 250 -3.19 10.31 -21.38
C LEU A 250 -2.50 10.97 -22.59
N GLU A 251 -2.86 10.58 -23.81
CA GLU A 251 -2.27 11.08 -25.06
C GLU A 251 -3.27 10.92 -26.21
N GLY A 252 -3.17 11.78 -27.23
CA GLY A 252 -3.93 11.67 -28.47
C GLY A 252 -5.29 12.37 -28.43
N SER A 253 -6.15 11.98 -29.38
CA SER A 253 -7.49 12.55 -29.54
C SER A 253 -8.45 11.53 -30.14
N GLY A 254 -9.72 11.57 -29.75
CA GLY A 254 -10.73 10.63 -30.24
C GLY A 254 -12.14 11.12 -29.95
N THR A 255 -13.10 10.21 -30.08
CA THR A 255 -14.50 10.42 -29.68
C THR A 255 -14.95 9.22 -28.86
N ILE A 256 -15.52 9.45 -27.68
CA ILE A 256 -16.37 8.46 -27.01
C ILE A 256 -17.83 8.79 -27.35
N TYR A 257 -18.61 7.76 -27.65
CA TYR A 257 -20.05 7.84 -27.87
C TYR A 257 -20.73 7.18 -26.68
N ILE A 258 -21.68 7.87 -26.04
CA ILE A 258 -22.46 7.36 -24.91
C ILE A 258 -23.93 7.53 -25.29
N ASP A 259 -24.67 6.43 -25.46
CA ASP A 259 -26.05 6.42 -26.00
C ASP A 259 -26.17 7.27 -27.28
N ASP A 260 -25.27 7.02 -28.24
CA ASP A 260 -25.06 7.75 -29.51
C ASP A 260 -24.68 9.25 -29.38
N VAL A 261 -24.52 9.78 -28.16
CA VAL A 261 -24.07 11.17 -27.93
C VAL A 261 -22.53 11.26 -28.00
N PRO A 262 -21.95 11.97 -28.98
CA PRO A 262 -20.49 12.07 -29.11
C PRO A 262 -19.90 13.07 -28.12
N VAL A 263 -18.83 12.67 -27.45
CA VAL A 263 -17.99 13.49 -26.57
C VAL A 263 -16.55 13.43 -27.06
N SER A 264 -15.97 14.60 -27.33
CA SER A 264 -14.58 14.68 -27.80
C SER A 264 -13.57 14.34 -26.69
N LEU A 265 -12.64 13.45 -27.03
CA LEU A 265 -11.49 13.07 -26.22
C LEU A 265 -10.23 13.81 -26.70
N HIS A 266 -9.42 14.27 -25.76
CA HIS A 266 -8.12 14.89 -25.97
C HIS A 266 -7.29 14.73 -24.70
N GLU A 267 -5.95 14.85 -24.77
CA GLU A 267 -5.05 14.83 -23.60
C GLU A 267 -5.61 15.63 -22.39
N GLY A 268 -5.57 15.02 -21.20
CA GLY A 268 -6.06 15.59 -19.95
C GLY A 268 -7.59 15.62 -19.79
N LYS A 269 -8.35 15.11 -20.76
CA LYS A 269 -9.81 14.96 -20.66
C LYS A 269 -10.17 13.79 -19.75
N LEU A 270 -11.10 14.02 -18.83
CA LEU A 270 -11.82 12.99 -18.09
C LEU A 270 -13.27 12.90 -18.59
N VAL A 271 -13.79 11.69 -18.72
CA VAL A 271 -15.21 11.38 -18.98
C VAL A 271 -15.64 10.30 -17.98
N HIS A 272 -16.76 10.52 -17.30
CA HIS A 272 -17.41 9.52 -16.45
C HIS A 272 -18.65 9.01 -17.18
N VAL A 273 -18.72 7.71 -17.40
CA VAL A 273 -19.83 7.01 -18.06
C VAL A 273 -20.73 6.41 -16.99
N PRO A 274 -22.01 6.81 -16.88
CA PRO A 274 -22.94 6.19 -15.95
C PRO A 274 -23.15 4.71 -16.25
N ALA A 275 -23.42 3.95 -15.19
CA ALA A 275 -23.78 2.53 -15.29
C ALA A 275 -25.00 2.31 -16.20
N ASN A 276 -24.94 1.25 -17.01
CA ASN A 276 -25.96 0.78 -17.96
C ASN A 276 -26.15 1.61 -19.24
N GLU A 277 -25.36 2.66 -19.46
CA GLU A 277 -25.29 3.36 -20.74
C GLU A 277 -24.51 2.52 -21.78
N ILE A 278 -24.83 2.66 -23.06
CA ILE A 278 -24.08 2.00 -24.15
C ILE A 278 -22.94 2.90 -24.58
N GLN A 279 -21.72 2.35 -24.63
CA GLN A 279 -20.54 3.12 -24.97
C GLN A 279 -19.59 2.44 -25.97
N TYR A 280 -18.89 3.27 -26.75
CA TYR A 280 -17.69 2.91 -27.49
C TYR A 280 -16.81 4.12 -27.75
N VAL A 281 -15.52 3.88 -27.94
CA VAL A 281 -14.49 4.87 -28.29
C VAL A 281 -14.02 4.62 -29.73
N GLU A 282 -13.74 5.70 -30.44
CA GLU A 282 -13.07 5.70 -31.74
C GLU A 282 -11.86 6.65 -31.69
N ASN A 283 -10.69 6.18 -32.11
CA ASN A 283 -9.55 7.05 -32.35
C ASN A 283 -9.75 7.81 -33.67
N THR A 284 -10.44 8.96 -33.57
CA THR A 284 -10.64 9.92 -34.67
C THR A 284 -9.44 10.83 -34.93
N GLY A 285 -8.33 10.64 -34.20
CA GLY A 285 -7.08 11.37 -34.34
C GLY A 285 -6.15 10.85 -35.46
N ASN A 286 -4.92 11.36 -35.46
CA ASN A 286 -3.84 10.97 -36.39
C ASN A 286 -2.60 10.40 -35.69
N SER A 287 -2.71 10.13 -34.38
CA SER A 287 -1.71 9.52 -33.51
C SER A 287 -2.41 8.50 -32.60
N SER A 288 -1.65 7.61 -31.96
CA SER A 288 -2.21 6.65 -31.01
C SER A 288 -2.95 7.38 -29.87
N LEU A 289 -4.15 6.91 -29.55
CA LEU A 289 -4.95 7.35 -28.41
C LEU A 289 -4.61 6.45 -27.22
N ARG A 290 -4.27 7.05 -26.08
CA ARG A 290 -3.93 6.34 -24.84
C ARG A 290 -4.89 6.74 -23.73
N LEU A 291 -5.51 5.76 -23.10
CA LEU A 291 -6.54 5.94 -22.08
C LEU A 291 -6.19 5.15 -20.82
N LEU A 292 -6.55 5.69 -19.67
CA LEU A 292 -6.87 4.88 -18.49
C LEU A 292 -8.38 4.71 -18.41
N LEU A 293 -8.81 3.48 -18.16
CA LEU A 293 -10.16 3.09 -17.78
C LEU A 293 -10.14 2.73 -16.30
N ILE A 294 -11.15 3.17 -15.55
CA ILE A 294 -11.25 2.94 -14.10
C ILE A 294 -12.70 2.57 -13.77
N ASP A 295 -12.93 1.33 -13.35
CA ASP A 295 -14.24 0.81 -12.96
C ASP A 295 -14.38 0.79 -11.45
N GLN A 296 -15.55 1.17 -10.93
CA GLN A 296 -15.87 1.04 -9.51
C GLN A 296 -17.33 0.59 -9.31
N PRO A 297 -17.61 -0.62 -8.77
CA PRO A 297 -16.69 -1.70 -8.40
C PRO A 297 -15.73 -2.16 -9.51
N ALA A 298 -14.69 -2.88 -9.13
CA ALA A 298 -13.71 -3.42 -10.09
C ALA A 298 -14.40 -4.22 -11.21
N TRP A 299 -13.83 -4.17 -12.42
CA TRP A 299 -14.33 -4.86 -13.60
C TRP A 299 -14.51 -6.36 -13.34
N ALA A 300 -15.60 -6.92 -13.84
CA ALA A 300 -15.84 -8.35 -13.82
C ALA A 300 -16.62 -8.73 -15.09
N GLU A 301 -16.38 -9.93 -15.62
CA GLU A 301 -16.96 -10.38 -16.89
C GLU A 301 -18.50 -10.42 -16.83
N GLU A 302 -19.07 -10.77 -15.68
CA GLU A 302 -20.52 -10.76 -15.44
C GLU A 302 -21.17 -9.37 -15.43
N ASN A 303 -20.36 -8.30 -15.38
CA ASN A 303 -20.81 -6.92 -15.38
C ASN A 303 -20.72 -6.26 -16.77
N GLU A 304 -20.16 -6.93 -17.78
CA GLU A 304 -20.02 -6.41 -19.14
C GLU A 304 -20.94 -7.12 -20.14
N GLU A 305 -21.66 -6.34 -20.94
CA GLU A 305 -22.46 -6.80 -22.07
C GLU A 305 -21.93 -6.17 -23.35
N VAL A 306 -21.20 -6.95 -24.16
CA VAL A 306 -20.73 -6.54 -25.49
C VAL A 306 -21.86 -6.70 -26.51
N LEU A 307 -22.07 -5.68 -27.35
CA LEU A 307 -23.15 -5.59 -28.32
C LEU A 307 -22.61 -5.73 -29.76
N GLU A 308 -23.11 -6.73 -30.49
CA GLU A 308 -22.79 -7.02 -31.90
C GLU A 308 -23.73 -6.33 -32.92
#